data_AF-X1FVY7-F1
#
_entry.id   AF-X1FVY7-F1
#
_cell.length_a   1.000
_cell.length_b   1.000
_cell.length_c   1.000
_cell.angle_alpha   90.00
_cell.angle_beta   90.00
_cell.angle_gamma   90.00
#
_symmetry.space_group_name_H-M   'P 1'
#
loop_
_entity.id
_entity.type
_entity.pdbx_description
1 polymer ?
#
loop_
_entity_poly.entity_id
_entity_poly.type
_entity_poly.pdbx_seq_one_letter_code
_entity_poly.pdbx_strand_id
1 'polypeptide(L)' 'TKLFELVKDKEMLDQLNKDANREKLKDILSKCVEFATYTAIYKITNQLIPTKKEMEDFIKTFKIK' A
#
# COMPACT_ATOMS: atom_id res chain seq x y z
N THR A 1 3.56 -0.72 1.51
CA THR A 1 3.07 -0.81 2.91
C THR A 1 1.86 -1.70 2.90
N LYS A 2 1.88 -2.81 3.62
CA LYS A 2 0.75 -3.75 3.63
C LYS A 2 -0.24 -3.32 4.72
N LEU A 3 -1.54 -3.55 4.53
CA LEU A 3 -2.59 -3.15 5.48
C LEU A 3 -2.27 -3.56 6.92
N PHE A 4 -1.67 -4.74 7.12
CA PHE A 4 -1.28 -5.26 8.43
C PHE A 4 -0.11 -4.53 9.11
N GLU A 5 0.70 -3.76 8.37
CA GLU A 5 1.74 -2.90 8.96
C GLU A 5 1.13 -1.61 9.52
N LEU A 6 -0.02 -1.18 8.97
CA LEU A 6 -0.75 0.03 9.35
C LEU A 6 -1.89 -0.26 10.34
N VAL A 7 -2.45 -1.48 10.28
CA VAL A 7 -3.55 -1.98 11.09
C VAL A 7 -3.09 -3.29 11.72
N LYS A 8 -2.62 -3.22 12.96
CA LYS A 8 -1.91 -4.32 13.62
C LYS A 8 -2.84 -5.44 14.11
N ASP A 9 -4.09 -5.10 14.35
CA ASP A 9 -5.10 -5.99 14.92
C ASP A 9 -6.52 -5.54 14.54
N LYS A 10 -7.50 -6.38 14.89
CA LYS A 10 -8.92 -6.14 14.62
C LYS A 10 -9.45 -4.90 15.35
N GLU A 11 -8.97 -4.61 16.55
CA GLU A 11 -9.45 -3.47 17.34
C GLU A 11 -9.10 -2.13 16.67
N MET A 12 -7.87 -2.02 16.15
CA MET A 12 -7.46 -0.88 15.34
C MET A 12 -8.30 -0.73 14.07
N LEU A 13 -8.64 -1.85 13.40
CA LEU A 13 -9.51 -1.82 12.23
C LEU A 13 -10.91 -1.32 12.58
N ASP A 14 -11.49 -1.82 13.68
CA ASP A 14 -12.81 -1.44 14.16
C ASP A 14 -12.86 0.05 14.56
N GLN A 15 -11.78 0.59 15.12
CA GLN A 15 -11.65 2.03 15.41
C GLN A 15 -11.54 2.90 14.15
N LEU A 16 -10.86 2.41 13.10
CA LEU A 16 -10.73 3.10 11.82
C LEU A 16 -12.04 3.09 11.01
N ASN A 17 -12.88 2.07 11.21
CA ASN A 17 -14.16 1.93 10.52
C ASN A 17 -15.29 2.80 11.14
N LYS A 18 -15.05 3.45 12.28
CA LYS A 18 -15.98 4.44 12.85
C LYS A 18 -15.98 5.71 11.99
N ASP A 19 -17.13 6.37 11.88
CA ASP A 19 -17.32 7.53 10.99
C ASP A 19 -16.27 8.64 11.16
N ALA A 20 -15.80 8.89 12.38
CA ALA A 20 -14.77 9.89 12.67
C ALA A 20 -13.40 9.59 12.01
N ASN A 21 -13.13 8.34 11.61
CA ASN A 21 -11.86 7.91 11.04
C ASN A 21 -11.98 7.35 9.61
N ARG A 22 -13.18 7.41 9.01
CA ARG A 22 -13.47 6.81 7.70
C ARG A 22 -12.57 7.34 6.57
N GLU A 23 -12.23 8.63 6.60
CA GLU A 23 -11.30 9.22 5.62
C GLU A 23 -9.86 8.71 5.79
N LYS A 24 -9.41 8.47 7.03
CA LYS A 24 -8.10 7.84 7.28
C LYS A 24 -8.08 6.40 6.78
N LEU A 25 -9.17 5.66 6.98
CA LEU A 25 -9.29 4.31 6.44
C LEU A 25 -9.25 4.30 4.90
N LYS A 26 -9.96 5.23 4.24
CA LYS A 26 -9.88 5.39 2.78
C LYS A 26 -8.46 5.68 2.30
N ASP A 27 -7.73 6.59 2.95
CA ASP A 27 -6.34 6.90 2.60
C ASP A 27 -5.41 5.68 2.73
N ILE A 28 -5.56 4.91 3.81
CA ILE A 28 -4.82 3.65 4.01
C ILE A 28 -5.12 2.65 2.89
N LEU A 29 -6.39 2.47 2.54
CA LEU A 29 -6.80 1.57 1.47
C LEU A 29 -6.28 2.02 0.10
N SER A 30 -6.36 3.31 -0.22
CA SER A 30 -5.81 3.89 -1.44
C SER A 30 -4.31 3.62 -1.58
N LYS A 31 -3.53 3.79 -0.50
CA LYS A 31 -2.10 3.47 -0.48
C LYS A 31 -1.81 1.98 -0.68
N CYS A 32 -2.68 1.10 -0.17
CA CYS A 32 -2.56 -0.34 -0.39
C CYS A 32 -2.80 -0.71 -1.87
N VAL A 33 -3.81 -0.10 -2.50
CA VAL A 33 -4.10 -0.27 -3.93
C VAL A 33 -2.94 0.25 -4.79
N GLU A 34 -2.41 1.43 -4.47
CA GLU A 34 -1.25 2.01 -5.16
C GLU A 34 -0.03 1.06 -5.08
N PHE A 35 0.27 0.54 -3.88
CA PHE A 35 1.38 -0.41 -3.69
C PHE A 35 1.17 -1.73 -4.46
N ALA A 36 -0.05 -2.28 -4.44
CA ALA A 36 -0.39 -3.49 -5.17
C ALA A 36 -0.24 -3.29 -6.69
N THR A 37 -0.67 -2.14 -7.19
CA THR A 37 -0.52 -1.74 -8.60
C THR A 37 0.94 -1.71 -9.01
N TYR A 38 1.80 -1.00 -8.26
CA TYR A 38 3.21 -0.95 -8.59
C TYR A 38 3.90 -2.31 -8.50
N THR A 39 3.52 -3.14 -7.53
CA THR A 39 4.03 -4.52 -7.41
C THR A 39 3.64 -5.35 -8.63
N ALA A 40 2.40 -5.21 -9.13
CA ALA A 40 1.95 -5.89 -10.33
C ALA A 40 2.71 -5.43 -11.57
N ILE A 41 2.90 -4.12 -11.75
CA ILE A 41 3.68 -3.56 -12.87
C ILE A 41 5.12 -4.10 -12.82
N TYR A 42 5.77 -4.07 -11.66
CA TYR A 42 7.13 -4.59 -11.49
C TYR A 42 7.23 -6.08 -11.87
N LYS A 43 6.28 -6.90 -11.42
CA LYS A 43 6.22 -8.33 -11.76
C LYS A 43 6.06 -8.56 -13.26
N ILE A 44 5.22 -7.77 -13.92
CA ILE A 44 5.01 -7.87 -15.37
C ILE A 44 6.29 -7.51 -16.12
N THR A 45 6.97 -6.42 -15.72
CA THR A 45 8.15 -5.91 -16.43
C THR A 45 9.41 -6.73 -16.17
N ASN A 46 9.59 -7.25 -14.95
CA ASN A 46 10.82 -7.95 -14.55
C ASN A 46 10.65 -9.46 -14.38
N GLN A 47 9.42 -9.98 -14.46
CA GLN A 47 9.07 -11.39 -14.18
C GLN A 47 9.53 -11.90 -12.80
N LEU A 48 9.72 -10.99 -11.84
CA LEU A 48 10.23 -11.26 -10.50
C LEU A 48 9.36 -10.61 -9.44
N ILE A 49 9.36 -11.19 -8.23
CA ILE A 49 8.73 -10.57 -7.06
C ILE A 49 9.72 -9.55 -6.48
N PRO A 50 9.38 -8.26 -6.38
CA PRO A 50 10.30 -7.25 -5.87
C PRO A 50 10.54 -7.43 -4.38
N THR A 51 11.78 -7.21 -3.94
CA THR A 51 12.13 -6.92 -2.55
C THR A 51 11.60 -5.55 -2.14
N LYS A 52 11.61 -5.26 -0.83
CA LYS A 52 11.17 -3.95 -0.30
C LYS A 52 11.96 -2.79 -0.92
N LYS A 53 13.29 -2.91 -1.00
CA LYS A 53 14.16 -1.87 -1.54
C LYS A 53 13.90 -1.62 -3.03
N GLU A 54 13.80 -2.69 -3.83
CA GLU A 54 13.48 -2.58 -5.26
C GLU A 54 12.12 -1.93 -5.49
N MET A 55 11.14 -2.24 -4.63
CA MET A 55 9.83 -1.63 -4.73
C MET A 55 9.85 -0.14 -4.38
N GLU A 56 10.60 0.26 -3.34
CA GLU A 56 10.79 1.67 -2.97
C GLU A 56 11.47 2.47 -4.07
N ASP A 57 12.50 1.91 -4.71
CA ASP A 57 13.21 2.56 -5.80
C ASP A 57 12.33 2.64 -7.06
N PHE A 58 11.59 1.58 -7.39
CA PHE A 58 10.65 1.57 -8.51
C PHE A 58 9.51 2.59 -8.37
N ILE A 59 8.94 2.74 -7.17
CA ILE A 59 7.90 3.74 -6.90
C ILE A 59 8.43 5.16 -7.10
N LYS A 60 9.67 5.44 -6.70
CA LYS A 60 10.30 6.75 -6.94
C LYS A 60 10.45 7.03 -8.43
N THR A 61 10.79 6.01 -9.24
CA THR A 61 10.89 6.13 -10.69
C THR A 61 9.54 6.34 -11.38
N PHE A 62 8.46 5.76 -10.85
CA PHE A 62 7.10 5.95 -11.40
C PHE A 62 6.44 7.25 -10.94
N LYS A 63 6.80 7.78 -9.76
CA LYS A 63 6.30 9.07 -9.22
C LYS A 63 6.90 10.32 -9.90
N ILE A 64 7.31 10.22 -11.17
CA ILE A 64 7.71 11.41 -11.94
C ILE A 64 6.46 12.25 -12.20
N LYS A 65 6.29 13.24 -11.30
CA LYS A 65 5.41 14.43 -11.25
C LYS A 65 4.03 14.35 -11.91
#